data_AF-A0A0B7NX98-F1
#
_entry.id   AF-A0A0B7NX98-F1
#
_cell.length_a   1.000
_cell.length_b   1.000
_cell.length_c   1.000
_cell.angle_alpha   90.00
_cell.angle_beta   90.00
_cell.angle_gamma   90.00
#
_symmetry.space_group_name_H-M   'P 1'
#
loop_
_entity.id
_entity.type
_entity.pdbx_description
1 polymer ?
#
loop_
_entity_poly.entity_id
_entity_poly.type
_entity_poly.pdbx_seq_one_letter_code
_entity_poly.pdbx_strand_id
1 'polypeptide(L)'
;MLAARGVANVIEDRLPVKLGTSGLTGEGVMLDVNDLDEAIVRRVERHLSADSRVIMRKAHEEQDPDFLIYLALQYALLDDVIIPMDILDAIAVDLTDPAFAPGMLPESRKWLAENRVRTERAIAQAEQ
;
A
#
# COMPACT_ATOMS: atom_id res chain seq x y z
N MET A 1 23.03 17.97 -21.27
CA MET A 1 22.82 18.65 -19.98
C MET A 1 21.40 18.37 -19.52
N LEU A 2 21.24 18.04 -18.24
CA LEU A 2 20.00 17.84 -17.47
C LEU A 2 19.16 16.58 -17.76
N ALA A 3 19.49 15.50 -17.05
CA ALA A 3 18.56 14.41 -16.76
C ALA A 3 17.63 14.86 -15.62
N ALA A 4 16.35 15.07 -15.93
CA ALA A 4 15.31 15.24 -14.92
C ALA A 4 14.98 13.86 -14.33
N ARG A 5 15.63 13.50 -13.22
CA ARG A 5 15.21 12.38 -12.38
C ARG A 5 13.99 12.85 -11.59
N GLY A 6 12.83 12.29 -11.93
CA GLY A 6 11.63 12.37 -11.09
C GLY A 6 11.98 11.81 -9.71
N VAL A 7 11.82 12.65 -8.69
CA VAL A 7 12.00 12.25 -7.30
C VAL A 7 10.74 11.47 -6.93
N ALA A 8 10.89 10.17 -6.69
CA ALA A 8 9.83 9.34 -6.16
C ALA A 8 9.32 9.97 -4.85
N ASN A 9 8.02 10.19 -4.76
CA ASN A 9 7.39 10.86 -3.64
C ASN A 9 7.26 9.85 -2.49
N VAL A 10 8.30 9.74 -1.67
CA VAL A 10 8.32 8.87 -0.48
C VAL A 10 7.36 9.44 0.56
N ILE A 11 6.47 8.59 1.06
CA ILE A 11 5.44 8.95 2.03
C ILE A 11 6.07 8.98 3.42
N GLU A 12 6.68 10.12 3.78
CA GLU A 12 7.18 10.37 5.13
C GLU A 12 6.03 10.81 6.05
N ASP A 13 5.27 9.85 6.59
CA ASP A 13 4.25 10.11 7.60
C ASP A 13 4.89 10.12 9.00
N ARG A 14 5.40 11.29 9.43
CA ARG A 14 5.73 11.56 10.84
C ARG A 14 4.50 12.14 11.53
N LEU A 15 3.64 11.28 12.10
CA LEU A 15 2.61 11.71 13.04
C LEU A 15 3.05 11.47 14.51
N PRO A 16 2.82 12.43 15.43
CA PRO A 16 3.08 12.25 16.85
C PRO A 16 1.95 11.44 17.50
N VAL A 17 2.27 10.23 17.98
CA VAL A 17 1.35 9.35 18.71
C VAL A 17 0.97 9.98 20.06
N LYS A 18 -0.31 10.33 20.24
CA LYS A 18 -0.87 10.60 21.58
C LYS A 18 -1.21 9.27 22.25
N LEU A 19 -0.45 8.96 23.31
CA LEU A 19 -0.67 7.82 24.20
C LEU A 19 -2.04 7.93 24.91
N GLY A 20 -2.98 7.09 24.49
CA GLY A 20 -4.13 6.67 25.27
C GLY A 20 -3.87 5.27 25.83
N THR A 21 -3.72 5.17 27.14
CA THR A 21 -3.35 3.97 27.88
C THR A 21 -4.41 2.87 27.81
N SER A 22 -4.06 1.73 27.23
CA SER A 22 -4.46 0.40 27.73
C SER A 22 -3.52 -0.64 27.14
N GLY A 23 -2.94 -1.45 28.02
CA GLY A 23 -1.79 -2.28 27.73
C GLY A 23 -2.01 -3.29 26.61
N LEU A 24 -0.96 -3.54 25.84
CA LEU A 24 -0.22 -4.80 25.76
C LEU A 24 1.11 -4.50 25.03
N THR A 25 2.19 -5.02 25.61
CA THR A 25 3.52 -5.32 25.06
C THR A 25 3.90 -4.83 23.66
N GLY A 26 5.04 -4.14 23.57
CA GLY A 26 5.65 -3.73 22.31
C GLY A 26 5.99 -4.89 21.39
N GLU A 27 5.33 -4.92 20.25
CA GLU A 27 5.76 -5.51 19.00
C GLU A 27 5.57 -4.40 17.95
N GLY A 28 6.46 -4.30 16.96
CA GLY A 28 6.30 -3.33 15.87
C GLY A 28 4.87 -3.42 15.32
N VAL A 29 4.19 -2.29 15.19
CA VAL A 29 2.76 -2.22 14.85
C VAL A 29 2.53 -2.94 13.51
N MET A 30 2.20 -4.23 13.58
CA MET A 30 1.79 -5.02 12.44
C MET A 30 0.40 -4.50 12.09
N LEU A 31 0.24 -3.99 10.87
CA LEU A 31 -1.05 -3.52 10.39
C LEU A 31 -2.04 -4.69 10.42
N ASP A 32 -3.17 -4.51 11.11
CA ASP A 32 -4.25 -5.49 11.12
C ASP A 32 -4.86 -5.57 9.71
N VAL A 33 -5.10 -6.78 9.21
CA VAL A 33 -5.74 -7.02 7.91
C VAL A 33 -7.14 -6.40 7.86
N ASN A 34 -7.83 -6.32 9.01
CA ASN A 34 -9.14 -5.68 9.12
C ASN A 34 -9.10 -4.15 8.95
N ASP A 35 -7.93 -3.53 9.08
CA ASP A 35 -7.72 -2.08 8.87
C ASP A 35 -7.00 -1.79 7.53
N LEU A 36 -6.80 -2.81 6.70
CA LEU A 36 -5.98 -2.73 5.49
C LEU A 36 -6.58 -1.80 4.44
N ASP A 37 -7.90 -1.84 4.26
CA ASP A 37 -8.63 -0.97 3.33
C ASP A 37 -8.48 0.51 3.73
N GLU A 38 -8.67 0.83 5.01
CA GLU A 38 -8.50 2.18 5.53
C GLU A 38 -7.04 2.64 5.43
N ALA A 39 -6.08 1.75 5.68
CA ALA A 39 -4.66 2.06 5.52
C ALA A 39 -4.31 2.35 4.05
N ILE A 40 -4.83 1.57 3.11
CA ILE A 40 -4.66 1.80 1.66
C ILE A 40 -5.24 3.15 1.26
N VAL A 41 -6.45 3.50 1.71
CA VAL A 41 -7.08 4.80 1.42
C VAL A 41 -6.25 5.95 2.01
N ARG A 42 -5.88 5.86 3.28
CA ARG A 42 -5.19 6.95 3.98
C ARG A 42 -3.75 7.15 3.54
N ARG A 43 -3.06 6.08 3.16
CA ARG A 43 -1.62 6.10 2.91
C ARG A 43 -1.25 5.85 1.46
N VAL A 44 -2.05 5.19 0.64
CA VAL A 44 -1.72 4.94 -0.77
C VAL A 44 -2.55 5.85 -1.68
N GLU A 45 -3.88 5.83 -1.55
CA GLU A 45 -4.80 6.53 -2.46
C GLU A 45 -4.45 8.02 -2.58
N ARG A 46 -4.18 8.71 -1.46
CA ARG A 46 -3.87 10.15 -1.45
C ARG A 46 -2.66 10.56 -2.31
N HIS A 47 -1.77 9.62 -2.61
CA HIS A 47 -0.56 9.85 -3.40
C HIS A 47 -0.72 9.47 -4.88
N LEU A 48 -1.80 8.77 -5.22
CA LEU A 48 -2.10 8.41 -6.61
C LEU A 48 -2.57 9.60 -7.43
N SER A 49 -2.52 9.44 -8.76
CA SER A 49 -3.06 10.42 -9.69
C SER A 49 -4.58 10.61 -9.48
N ALA A 50 -5.11 11.74 -9.94
CA ALA A 50 -6.53 12.05 -9.76
C ALA A 50 -7.44 10.99 -10.41
N ASP A 51 -7.04 10.47 -11.57
CA ASP A 51 -7.80 9.47 -12.32
C ASP A 51 -7.81 8.11 -11.60
N SER A 52 -6.64 7.66 -11.10
CA SER A 52 -6.53 6.45 -10.29
C SER A 52 -7.36 6.53 -9.00
N ARG A 53 -7.38 7.70 -8.33
CA ARG A 53 -8.17 7.93 -7.12
C ARG A 53 -9.68 7.80 -7.36
N VAL A 54 -10.18 8.29 -8.49
CA VAL A 54 -11.61 8.18 -8.82
C VAL A 54 -12.02 6.71 -8.94
N ILE A 55 -11.15 5.87 -9.52
CA ILE A 55 -11.44 4.45 -9.71
C ILE A 55 -11.32 3.68 -8.39
N MET A 56 -10.28 3.94 -7.58
CA MET A 56 -10.15 3.33 -6.26
C MET A 56 -11.29 3.70 -5.32
N ARG A 57 -11.76 4.95 -5.35
CA ARG A 57 -12.89 5.38 -4.52
C ARG A 57 -14.15 4.57 -4.79
N LYS A 58 -14.40 4.21 -6.06
CA LYS A 58 -15.55 3.36 -6.41
C LYS A 58 -15.44 1.96 -5.80
N ALA A 59 -14.25 1.35 -5.84
CA ALA A 59 -14.04 0.04 -5.22
C ALA A 59 -14.27 0.09 -3.70
N HIS A 60 -13.83 1.17 -3.05
CA HIS A 60 -14.10 1.39 -1.62
C HIS A 60 -15.59 1.60 -1.33
N GLU A 61 -16.30 2.40 -2.15
CA GLU A 61 -17.75 2.61 -2.03
C GLU A 61 -18.56 1.32 -2.25
N GLU A 62 -18.08 0.43 -3.11
CA GLU A 62 -18.68 -0.89 -3.39
C GLU A 62 -18.36 -1.94 -2.31
N GLN A 63 -17.55 -1.59 -1.30
CA GLN A 63 -17.13 -2.46 -0.20
C GLN A 63 -16.49 -3.78 -0.68
N ASP A 64 -15.70 -3.69 -1.75
CA ASP A 64 -14.94 -4.84 -2.30
C ASP A 64 -13.46 -4.72 -1.92
N PRO A 65 -13.03 -5.36 -0.81
CA PRO A 65 -11.65 -5.25 -0.32
C PRO A 65 -10.64 -5.92 -1.27
N ASP A 66 -11.00 -7.05 -1.86
CA ASP A 66 -10.15 -7.78 -2.81
C ASP A 66 -9.85 -6.93 -4.04
N PHE A 67 -10.89 -6.27 -4.58
CA PHE A 67 -10.75 -5.37 -5.70
C PHE A 67 -9.99 -4.09 -5.34
N LEU A 68 -10.18 -3.56 -4.13
CA LEU A 68 -9.41 -2.42 -3.64
C LEU A 68 -7.91 -2.74 -3.58
N ILE A 69 -7.54 -3.91 -3.06
CA ILE A 69 -6.14 -4.40 -3.02
C ILE A 69 -5.59 -4.54 -4.44
N TYR A 70 -6.36 -5.14 -5.34
CA TYR A 70 -5.98 -5.30 -6.75
C TYR A 70 -5.66 -3.94 -7.41
N LEU A 71 -6.54 -2.96 -7.25
CA LEU A 71 -6.37 -1.62 -7.82
C LEU A 71 -5.21 -0.86 -7.16
N ALA A 72 -5.05 -0.97 -5.84
CA ALA A 72 -3.97 -0.29 -5.11
C ALA A 72 -2.59 -0.75 -5.61
N LEU A 73 -2.40 -2.06 -5.79
CA LEU A 73 -1.16 -2.63 -6.33
C LEU A 73 -0.90 -2.18 -7.77
N GLN A 74 -1.93 -2.17 -8.61
CA GLN A 74 -1.82 -1.77 -10.02
C GLN A 74 -1.48 -0.29 -10.17
N TYR A 75 -2.25 0.58 -9.53
CA TYR A 75 -2.10 2.03 -9.69
C TYR A 75 -0.85 2.56 -9.01
N ALA A 76 -0.38 1.93 -7.94
CA ALA A 76 0.93 2.28 -7.38
C ALA A 76 2.08 2.04 -8.35
N LEU A 77 1.98 1.03 -9.22
CA LEU A 77 2.96 0.81 -10.31
C LEU A 77 2.81 1.86 -11.42
N LEU A 78 1.57 2.15 -11.83
CA LEU A 78 1.28 3.09 -12.92
C LEU A 78 1.65 4.54 -12.57
N ASP A 79 1.35 4.96 -11.35
CA ASP A 79 1.57 6.34 -10.86
C ASP A 79 2.94 6.51 -10.18
N ASP A 80 3.81 5.49 -10.23
CA ASP A 80 5.11 5.46 -9.57
C ASP A 80 5.08 5.76 -8.05
N VAL A 81 3.99 5.37 -7.38
CA VAL A 81 3.83 5.53 -5.93
C VAL A 81 4.47 4.35 -5.19
N ILE A 82 5.16 4.65 -4.09
CA ILE A 82 5.76 3.66 -3.20
C ILE A 82 4.76 3.28 -2.11
N ILE A 83 4.35 2.01 -2.09
CA ILE A 83 3.49 1.47 -1.04
C ILE A 83 4.38 1.13 0.18
N PRO A 84 4.04 1.60 1.39
CA PRO A 84 4.74 1.21 2.61
C PRO A 84 4.83 -0.32 2.81
N MET A 85 5.97 -0.80 3.33
CA MET A 85 6.23 -2.24 3.45
C MET A 85 5.23 -2.96 4.35
N ASP A 86 4.78 -2.31 5.43
CA ASP A 86 3.76 -2.85 6.34
C ASP A 86 2.41 -3.10 5.65
N ILE A 87 2.02 -2.25 4.69
CA ILE A 87 0.83 -2.46 3.86
C ILE A 87 1.05 -3.63 2.89
N LEU A 88 2.24 -3.73 2.29
CA LEU A 88 2.59 -4.86 1.41
C LEU A 88 2.64 -6.20 2.16
N ASP A 89 3.03 -6.20 3.43
CA ASP A 89 3.00 -7.36 4.31
C ASP A 89 1.57 -7.79 4.64
N ALA A 90 0.69 -6.85 4.99
CA ALA A 90 -0.72 -7.14 5.21
C ALA A 90 -1.41 -7.67 3.93
N ILE A 91 -1.17 -7.07 2.77
CA ILE A 91 -1.67 -7.57 1.47
C ILE A 91 -1.16 -8.99 1.19
N ALA A 92 0.09 -9.29 1.52
CA ALA A 92 0.63 -10.63 1.31
C ALA A 92 -0.09 -11.69 2.14
N VAL A 93 -0.49 -11.36 3.37
CA VAL A 93 -1.31 -12.24 4.21
C VAL A 93 -2.68 -12.44 3.56
N ASP A 94 -3.33 -11.37 3.12
CA ASP A 94 -4.67 -11.43 2.53
C ASP A 94 -4.71 -12.26 1.23
N LEU A 95 -3.68 -12.18 0.38
CA LEU A 95 -3.54 -13.00 -0.83
C LEU A 95 -3.27 -14.49 -0.57
N THR A 96 -3.08 -14.89 0.69
CA THR A 96 -3.06 -16.30 1.12
C THR A 96 -4.42 -16.81 1.58
N ASP A 97 -5.40 -15.92 1.80
CA ASP A 97 -6.76 -16.31 2.15
C ASP A 97 -7.40 -17.06 0.96
N PRO A 98 -7.89 -18.29 1.16
CA PRO A 98 -8.62 -19.02 0.13
C PRO A 98 -9.93 -18.35 -0.32
N ALA A 99 -10.47 -17.40 0.46
CA ALA A 99 -11.65 -16.63 0.11
C ALA A 99 -11.36 -15.49 -0.88
N PHE A 100 -10.09 -15.09 -1.04
CA PHE A 100 -9.70 -14.01 -1.94
C PHE A 100 -10.08 -14.35 -3.40
N ALA A 101 -10.61 -13.36 -4.13
CA ALA A 101 -11.08 -13.47 -5.50
C ALA A 101 -10.07 -14.23 -6.42
N PRO A 102 -10.37 -15.48 -6.83
CA PRO A 102 -9.39 -16.34 -7.51
C PRO A 102 -8.91 -15.79 -8.86
N GLY A 103 -9.77 -15.03 -9.55
CA GLY A 103 -9.46 -14.41 -10.83
C GLY A 103 -8.48 -13.23 -10.74
N MET A 104 -8.25 -12.70 -9.54
CA MET A 104 -7.36 -11.55 -9.29
C MET A 104 -6.00 -11.97 -8.70
N LEU A 105 -5.92 -13.18 -8.11
CA LEU A 105 -4.71 -13.67 -7.42
C LEU A 105 -3.42 -13.65 -8.28
N PRO A 106 -3.41 -14.11 -9.55
CA PRO A 106 -2.17 -14.20 -10.32
C PRO A 106 -1.52 -12.82 -10.53
N GLU A 107 -2.32 -11.84 -10.94
CA GLU A 107 -1.89 -10.46 -11.18
C GLU A 107 -1.55 -9.75 -9.87
N SER A 108 -2.39 -9.86 -8.83
CA SER A 108 -2.10 -9.27 -7.52
C SER A 108 -0.77 -9.75 -6.95
N ARG A 109 -0.47 -11.06 -7.04
CA ARG A 109 0.82 -11.60 -6.57
C ARG A 109 2.01 -11.05 -7.36
N LYS A 110 1.85 -10.91 -8.68
CA LYS A 110 2.88 -10.33 -9.53
C LYS A 110 3.15 -8.87 -9.13
N TRP A 111 2.10 -8.06 -9.03
CA TRP A 111 2.24 -6.64 -8.68
C TRP A 111 2.71 -6.42 -7.24
N LEU A 112 2.33 -7.30 -6.31
CA LEU A 112 2.87 -7.29 -4.95
C LEU A 112 4.39 -7.46 -4.96
N ALA A 113 4.92 -8.44 -5.70
CA ALA A 113 6.36 -8.67 -5.80
C ALA A 113 7.09 -7.47 -6.42
N GLU A 114 6.53 -6.86 -7.47
CA GLU A 114 7.10 -5.66 -8.11
C GLU A 114 7.12 -4.45 -7.15
N ASN A 115 6.01 -4.20 -6.43
CA ASN A 115 5.93 -3.11 -5.46
C ASN A 115 6.89 -3.32 -4.28
N ARG A 116 7.09 -4.55 -3.80
CA ARG A 116 8.08 -4.86 -2.75
C ARG A 116 9.49 -4.47 -3.17
N VAL A 117 9.93 -4.93 -4.35
CA VAL A 117 11.28 -4.62 -4.87
C VAL A 117 11.48 -3.10 -5.03
N ARG A 118 10.45 -2.37 -5.49
CA ARG A 118 10.50 -0.91 -5.60
C ARG A 118 10.65 -0.24 -4.23
N THR A 119 9.90 -0.70 -3.25
CA THR A 119 9.90 -0.17 -1.88
C THR A 119 11.23 -0.44 -1.18
N GLU A 120 11.77 -1.66 -1.27
CA GLU A 120 13.10 -2.01 -0.74
C GLU A 120 14.19 -1.12 -1.31
N ARG A 121 14.15 -0.87 -2.63
CA ARG A 121 15.10 0.02 -3.30
C ARG A 121 14.96 1.47 -2.82
N ALA A 122 13.74 1.95 -2.63
CA ALA A 122 13.48 3.30 -2.14
C ALA A 122 14.01 3.49 -0.72
N ILE A 123 13.80 2.50 0.17
CA ILE A 123 14.35 2.50 1.53
C ILE A 123 15.87 2.51 1.50
N ALA A 124 16.50 1.61 0.73
CA ALA A 124 17.96 1.54 0.62
C ALA A 124 18.61 2.80 0.04
N GLN A 125 17.87 3.58 -0.78
CA GLN A 125 18.33 4.87 -1.30
C GLN A 125 18.17 6.01 -0.28
N ALA A 126 17.17 5.95 0.58
CA ALA A 126 16.93 6.97 1.61
C ALA A 126 17.93 6.88 2.79
N GLU A 127 18.54 5.70 3.00
CA GLU A 127 19.55 5.45 4.04
C GLU A 127 20.98 5.83 3.62
N GLN A 128 21.20 6.28 2.37
CA GLN A 128 22.50 6.68 1.81
C GLN A 128 22.68 8.20 1.80
#